data_AF-A0A257AKR4-F1
#
_entry.id   AF-A0A257AKR4-F1
#
_cell.length_a   1.000
_cell.length_b   1.000
_cell.length_c   1.000
_cell.angle_alpha   90.00
_cell.angle_beta   90.00
_cell.angle_gamma   90.00
#
_symmetry.space_group_name_H-M   'P 1'
#
loop_
_entity.id
_entity.type
_entity.pdbx_description
1 polymer ?
#
loop_
_entity_poly.entity_id
_entity_poly.type
_entity_poly.pdbx_seq_one_letter_code
_entity_poly.pdbx_strand_id
1 'polypeptide(L)'
;MSLSGHLYKGGDIKTSPGSLLRVVGCYEVAENVAKALSRALKSVNSELEGKSGRISKMDAEVHARIGGGGVKILVAVSDDYDSVKEVIGVNVRDFGETKSMERALYELNKKLEGVKGEIVDVFSTTRLSLALPGWVYTTLIVAVNKLEGKTTQ
;
A
#
# COMPACT_ATOMS: atom_id res chain seq x y z
N MET A 1 -14.12 -22.33 3.33
CA MET A 1 -13.62 -22.12 1.96
C MET A 1 -12.35 -21.30 2.04
N SER A 2 -11.21 -21.87 1.63
CA SER A 2 -9.93 -21.16 1.58
C SER A 2 -9.88 -20.36 0.28
N LEU A 3 -9.85 -19.03 0.36
CA LEU A 3 -9.60 -18.17 -0.80
C LEU A 3 -8.09 -17.98 -0.89
N SER A 4 -7.46 -18.69 -1.83
CA SER A 4 -6.05 -18.50 -2.17
C SER A 4 -5.85 -17.15 -2.86
N GLY A 5 -4.99 -16.29 -2.31
CA GLY A 5 -4.52 -15.09 -2.99
C GLY A 5 -3.77 -15.47 -4.27
N HIS A 6 -4.05 -14.76 -5.36
CA HIS A 6 -3.30 -14.89 -6.61
C HIS A 6 -2.17 -13.86 -6.60
N LEU A 7 -0.93 -14.34 -6.43
CA LEU A 7 0.28 -13.52 -6.55
C LEU A 7 0.60 -13.32 -8.03
N TYR A 8 0.62 -12.07 -8.50
CA TYR A 8 1.06 -11.74 -9.85
C TYR A 8 2.55 -11.44 -9.84
N LYS A 9 3.37 -12.32 -10.45
CA LYS A 9 4.80 -12.04 -10.68
C LYS A 9 4.92 -11.15 -11.92
N GLY A 10 5.27 -9.87 -11.74
CA GLY A 10 5.47 -8.93 -12.85
C GLY A 10 6.68 -9.28 -13.72
N GLY A 11 6.60 -8.95 -15.02
CA GLY A 11 7.70 -9.05 -15.99
C GLY A 11 8.52 -7.76 -16.07
N ASP A 12 9.80 -7.89 -16.46
CA ASP A 12 10.69 -6.75 -16.66
C ASP A 12 10.31 -5.97 -17.93
N ILE A 13 10.11 -4.65 -17.84
CA ILE A 13 9.89 -3.78 -19.00
C ILE A 13 11.11 -2.87 -19.15
N LYS A 14 11.84 -3.00 -20.26
CA LYS A 14 12.94 -2.09 -20.61
C LYS A 14 12.36 -0.77 -21.13
N THR A 15 12.55 0.31 -20.38
CA THR A 15 12.42 1.67 -20.89
C THR A 15 13.79 2.15 -21.42
N SER A 16 13.82 3.30 -22.11
CA SER A 16 14.96 3.92 -22.81
C SER A 16 16.35 3.75 -22.13
N PRO A 17 17.47 3.84 -22.87
CA PRO A 17 18.68 3.06 -22.58
C PRO A 17 19.28 3.41 -21.20
N GLY A 18 19.03 2.56 -20.21
CA GLY A 18 19.74 2.60 -18.93
C GLY A 18 18.93 2.14 -17.72
N SER A 19 17.61 2.35 -17.68
CA SER A 19 16.80 2.01 -16.50
C SER A 19 15.79 0.89 -16.75
N LEU A 20 15.86 -0.14 -15.93
CA LEU A 20 14.93 -1.26 -15.88
C LEU A 20 13.80 -0.92 -14.91
N LEU A 21 12.57 -0.79 -15.44
CA LEU A 21 11.38 -0.66 -14.60
C LEU A 21 10.76 -2.03 -14.38
N ARG A 22 10.47 -2.31 -13.11
CA ARG A 22 9.77 -3.52 -12.68
C ARG A 22 8.46 -3.14 -12.01
N VAL A 23 7.46 -4.00 -12.15
CA VAL A 23 6.19 -3.85 -11.42
C VAL A 23 6.03 -5.01 -10.47
N VAL A 24 5.80 -4.69 -9.20
CA VAL A 24 5.41 -5.62 -8.15
C VAL A 24 3.96 -5.36 -7.81
N GLY A 25 3.18 -6.40 -7.52
CA GLY A 25 1.78 -6.18 -7.21
C GLY A 25 1.07 -7.35 -6.56
N CYS A 26 0.00 -7.05 -5.84
CA CYS A 26 -0.85 -8.04 -5.21
C CYS A 26 -2.32 -7.65 -5.33
N TYR A 27 -3.18 -8.67 -5.26
CA TYR A 27 -4.61 -8.49 -5.07
C TYR A 27 -5.08 -9.45 -3.97
N GLU A 28 -5.57 -8.88 -2.88
CA GLU A 28 -5.98 -9.63 -1.71
C GLU A 28 -7.45 -9.39 -1.39
N VAL A 29 -8.14 -10.47 -1.03
CA VAL A 29 -9.54 -10.45 -0.62
C VAL A 29 -9.68 -11.01 0.80
N ALA A 30 -10.64 -10.44 1.54
CA ALA A 30 -10.95 -10.88 2.89
C ALA A 30 -12.40 -10.58 3.25
N GLU A 31 -12.80 -10.96 4.46
CA GLU A 31 -14.13 -10.69 5.02
C GLU A 31 -14.41 -9.20 5.28
N ASN A 32 -13.39 -8.33 5.24
CA ASN A 32 -13.52 -6.88 5.24
C ASN A 32 -12.28 -6.19 4.65
N VAL A 33 -12.40 -4.89 4.36
CA VAL A 33 -11.31 -4.09 3.77
C VAL A 33 -10.07 -4.05 4.66
N ALA A 34 -10.21 -3.90 5.98
CA ALA A 34 -9.08 -3.85 6.90
C ALA A 34 -8.20 -5.11 6.83
N LYS A 35 -8.83 -6.30 6.79
CA LYS A 35 -8.12 -7.58 6.66
C LYS A 35 -7.52 -7.76 5.25
N ALA A 36 -8.24 -7.35 4.20
CA ALA A 36 -7.73 -7.39 2.84
C ALA A 36 -6.49 -6.48 2.68
N LEU A 37 -6.54 -5.27 3.25
CA LEU A 37 -5.42 -4.33 3.28
C LEU A 37 -4.22 -4.93 4.03
N SER A 38 -4.44 -5.52 5.21
CA SER A 38 -3.35 -6.13 5.98
C SER A 38 -2.65 -7.26 5.20
N ARG A 39 -3.41 -8.09 4.47
CA ARG A 39 -2.84 -9.12 3.59
C ARG A 39 -2.09 -8.52 2.42
N ALA A 40 -2.65 -7.50 1.75
CA ALA A 40 -2.03 -6.84 0.61
C ALA A 40 -0.69 -6.19 1.00
N LEU A 41 -0.66 -5.44 2.11
CA LEU A 41 0.55 -4.82 2.64
C LEU A 41 1.63 -5.85 2.95
N LYS A 42 1.26 -6.98 3.58
CA LYS A 42 2.21 -8.06 3.85
C LYS A 42 2.77 -8.67 2.56
N SER A 43 1.90 -8.93 1.57
CA SER A 43 2.30 -9.52 0.30
C SER A 43 3.25 -8.60 -0.48
N VAL A 44 2.87 -7.34 -0.67
CA VAL A 44 3.65 -6.39 -1.46
C VAL A 44 4.99 -6.08 -0.79
N ASN A 45 5.02 -5.90 0.54
CA ASN A 45 6.27 -5.62 1.25
C ASN A 45 7.23 -6.81 1.24
N SER A 46 6.72 -8.03 1.41
CA SER A 46 7.54 -9.24 1.30
C SER A 46 8.16 -9.39 -0.09
N GLU A 47 7.44 -8.98 -1.15
CA GLU A 47 7.99 -9.00 -2.50
C GLU A 47 9.02 -7.89 -2.73
N LEU A 48 8.81 -6.69 -2.16
CA LEU A 48 9.73 -5.56 -2.25
C LEU A 48 11.07 -5.78 -1.52
N GLU A 49 11.08 -6.50 -0.40
CA GLU A 49 12.30 -6.83 0.38
C GLU A 49 13.35 -7.56 -0.47
N GLY A 50 12.92 -8.39 -1.43
CA GLY A 50 13.82 -9.16 -2.30
C GLY A 50 14.25 -8.44 -3.58
N LYS A 51 13.94 -7.14 -3.74
CA LYS A 51 14.18 -6.40 -4.98
C LYS A 51 15.12 -5.23 -4.74
N SER A 52 16.18 -5.16 -5.54
CA SER A 52 16.99 -3.95 -5.70
C SER A 52 16.16 -2.83 -6.35
N GLY A 53 16.62 -1.59 -6.20
CA GLY A 53 16.00 -0.38 -6.70
C GLY A 53 15.18 0.37 -5.66
N ARG A 54 14.42 1.36 -6.11
CA ARG A 54 13.56 2.22 -5.31
C ARG A 54 12.13 2.23 -5.86
N ILE A 55 11.14 2.50 -5.01
CA ILE A 55 9.78 2.76 -5.50
C ILE A 55 9.79 4.06 -6.29
N SER A 56 9.24 4.04 -7.51
CA SER A 56 9.07 5.22 -8.37
C SER A 56 7.60 5.64 -8.49
N LYS A 57 6.66 4.72 -8.27
CA LYS A 57 5.20 4.99 -8.30
C LYS A 57 4.42 3.90 -7.58
N MET A 58 3.24 4.23 -7.07
CA MET A 58 2.25 3.27 -6.59
C MET A 58 0.89 3.51 -7.26
N ASP A 59 0.15 2.44 -7.49
CA ASP A 59 -1.28 2.50 -7.75
C ASP A 59 -1.99 1.55 -6.79
N ALA A 60 -3.18 1.93 -6.34
CA ALA A 60 -3.95 1.10 -5.44
C ALA A 60 -5.44 1.21 -5.72
N GLU A 61 -6.15 0.13 -5.40
CA GLU A 61 -7.60 0.08 -5.55
C GLU A 61 -8.21 -0.64 -4.35
N VAL A 62 -9.31 -0.10 -3.84
CA VAL A 62 -10.02 -0.66 -2.69
C VAL A 62 -11.48 -0.88 -3.08
N HIS A 63 -11.94 -2.11 -2.89
CA HIS A 63 -13.32 -2.52 -3.11
C HIS A 63 -13.95 -2.93 -1.79
N ALA A 64 -15.09 -2.34 -1.45
CA ALA A 64 -15.93 -2.77 -0.35
C ALA A 64 -17.20 -3.41 -0.90
N ARG A 65 -17.58 -4.57 -0.37
CA ARG A 65 -18.83 -5.26 -0.70
C ARG A 65 -19.50 -5.77 0.58
N ILE A 66 -20.79 -6.05 0.53
CA ILE A 66 -21.48 -6.68 1.66
C ILE A 66 -20.80 -8.04 1.92
N GLY A 67 -20.28 -8.23 3.14
CA GLY A 67 -19.58 -9.45 3.54
C GLY A 67 -18.14 -9.60 3.02
N GLY A 68 -17.50 -8.56 2.48
CA GLY A 68 -16.12 -8.66 2.05
C GLY A 68 -15.42 -7.36 1.66
N GLY A 69 -14.11 -7.45 1.46
CA GLY A 69 -13.29 -6.39 0.91
C GLY A 69 -12.21 -6.94 -0.01
N GLY A 70 -11.75 -6.11 -0.94
CA GLY A 70 -10.62 -6.39 -1.82
C GLY A 70 -9.68 -5.19 -1.87
N VAL A 71 -8.37 -5.45 -1.88
CA VAL A 71 -7.34 -4.43 -2.03
C VAL A 71 -6.34 -4.88 -3.08
N LYS A 72 -6.12 -4.04 -4.08
CA LYS A 72 -5.09 -4.17 -5.10
C LYS A 72 -4.00 -3.13 -4.81
N ILE A 73 -2.74 -3.54 -4.84
CA ILE A 73 -1.59 -2.63 -4.75
C ILE A 73 -0.64 -2.99 -5.88
N LEU A 74 -0.23 -1.99 -6.67
CA LEU A 74 0.78 -2.06 -7.71
C LEU A 74 1.88 -1.06 -7.37
N VAL A 75 3.13 -1.47 -7.51
CA VAL A 75 4.30 -0.65 -7.21
C VAL A 75 5.28 -0.77 -8.37
N ALA A 76 5.64 0.37 -8.96
CA ALA A 76 6.73 0.46 -9.91
C ALA A 76 8.06 0.65 -9.15
N VAL A 77 9.07 -0.13 -9.52
CA VAL A 77 10.42 -0.08 -8.96
C VAL A 77 11.39 0.28 -10.07
N SER A 78 12.15 1.36 -9.89
CA SER A 78 13.27 1.75 -10.76
C SER A 78 14.60 1.29 -10.17
N ASP A 79 15.57 1.01 -11.02
CA ASP A 79 16.93 0.59 -10.67
C ASP A 79 17.92 1.77 -10.53
N ASP A 80 17.42 3.01 -10.43
CA ASP A 80 18.26 4.21 -10.36
C ASP A 80 19.24 4.20 -9.17
N TYR A 81 18.74 3.82 -7.98
CA TYR A 81 19.53 3.56 -6.78
C TYR A 81 18.75 2.66 -5.80
N ASP A 82 19.47 1.98 -4.91
CA ASP A 82 18.88 1.08 -3.94
C ASP A 82 18.33 1.83 -2.72
N SER A 83 17.13 1.44 -2.29
CA SER A 83 16.51 1.90 -1.05
C SER A 83 15.81 0.75 -0.33
N VAL A 84 15.66 0.88 0.99
CA VAL A 84 14.70 0.07 1.74
C VAL A 84 13.30 0.61 1.44
N LYS A 85 12.48 -0.22 0.81
CA LYS A 85 11.15 0.12 0.31
C LYS A 85 10.10 -0.41 1.27
N GLU A 86 9.05 0.38 1.51
CA GLU A 86 7.91 -0.08 2.29
C GLU A 86 6.62 0.57 1.77
N VAL A 87 5.53 -0.20 1.78
CA VAL A 87 4.16 0.29 1.60
C VAL A 87 3.46 0.20 2.94
N ILE A 88 2.93 1.31 3.42
CA ILE A 88 2.29 1.45 4.73
C ILE A 88 0.84 1.85 4.48
N GLY A 89 -0.11 1.29 5.22
CA GLY A 89 -1.50 1.68 5.07
C GLY A 89 -2.34 1.50 6.32
N VAL A 90 -3.47 2.20 6.32
CA VAL A 90 -4.50 2.15 7.37
C VAL A 90 -5.88 2.08 6.73
N ASN A 91 -6.79 1.35 7.36
CA ASN A 91 -8.22 1.40 7.08
C ASN A 91 -8.93 1.68 8.39
N VAL A 92 -9.65 2.79 8.45
CA VAL A 92 -10.37 3.25 9.63
C VAL A 92 -11.85 3.34 9.30
N ARG A 93 -12.69 3.04 10.29
CA ARG A 93 -14.14 3.24 10.22
C ARG A 93 -14.57 4.24 11.27
N ASP A 94 -15.30 5.27 10.89
CA ASP A 94 -15.87 6.25 11.82
C ASP A 94 -17.22 6.80 11.34
N PHE A 95 -17.90 7.55 12.20
CA PHE A 95 -19.18 8.18 11.87
C PHE A 95 -18.95 9.56 11.22
N GLY A 96 -19.17 9.63 9.92
CA GLY A 96 -18.91 10.83 9.10
C GLY A 96 -17.49 10.91 8.52
N GLU A 97 -17.40 11.50 7.33
CA GLU A 97 -16.17 11.58 6.52
C GLU A 97 -15.02 12.30 7.23
N THR A 98 -15.30 13.45 7.85
CA THR A 98 -14.28 14.25 8.56
C THR A 98 -13.60 13.45 9.66
N LYS A 99 -14.38 12.85 10.57
CA LYS A 99 -13.84 12.07 11.69
C LYS A 99 -13.04 10.87 11.23
N SER A 100 -13.54 10.17 10.20
CA SER A 100 -12.85 9.02 9.60
C SER A 100 -11.53 9.42 8.95
N MET A 101 -11.48 10.54 8.24
CA MET A 101 -10.26 11.07 7.65
C MET A 101 -9.25 11.52 8.71
N GLU A 102 -9.66 12.31 9.70
CA GLU A 102 -8.80 12.77 10.80
C GLU A 102 -8.15 11.60 11.54
N ARG A 103 -8.95 10.57 11.85
CA ARG A 103 -8.45 9.37 12.50
C ARG A 103 -7.53 8.55 11.61
N ALA A 104 -7.84 8.42 10.31
CA ALA A 104 -6.95 7.75 9.36
C ALA A 104 -5.60 8.46 9.24
N LEU A 105 -5.59 9.80 9.17
CA LEU A 105 -4.36 10.59 9.15
C LEU A 105 -3.57 10.42 10.45
N TYR A 106 -4.23 10.45 11.60
CA TYR A 106 -3.58 10.22 12.89
C TYR A 106 -2.91 8.84 12.97
N GLU A 107 -3.64 7.77 12.61
CA GLU A 107 -3.14 6.39 12.63
C GLU A 107 -1.99 6.19 11.62
N LEU A 108 -2.08 6.79 10.43
CA LEU A 108 -1.03 6.72 9.41
C LEU A 108 0.23 7.46 9.86
N ASN A 109 0.08 8.69 10.37
CA ASN A 109 1.20 9.48 10.87
C ASN A 109 1.91 8.78 12.04
N LYS A 110 1.16 8.10 12.91
CA LYS A 110 1.74 7.28 13.97
C LYS A 110 2.57 6.10 13.43
N LYS A 111 2.14 5.49 12.32
CA LYS A 111 2.93 4.43 11.65
C LYS A 111 4.17 4.97 10.93
N LEU A 112 4.11 6.23 10.46
CA LEU A 112 5.22 6.93 9.83
C LEU A 112 6.20 7.53 10.86
N GLU A 113 5.81 7.59 12.14
CA GLU A 113 6.67 8.09 13.20
C GLU A 113 7.96 7.26 13.27
N GLY A 114 9.11 7.91 13.09
CA GLY A 114 10.43 7.26 13.05
C GLY A 114 10.84 6.71 11.68
N VAL A 115 9.97 6.73 10.67
CA VAL A 115 10.36 6.42 9.28
C VAL A 115 11.16 7.59 8.72
N LYS A 116 12.47 7.41 8.56
CA LYS A 116 13.34 8.37 7.86
C LYS A 116 13.38 8.03 6.37
N GLY A 117 12.79 8.87 5.53
CA GLY A 117 12.65 8.58 4.11
C GLY A 117 11.85 9.62 3.33
N GLU A 118 11.48 9.23 2.12
CA GLU A 118 10.63 9.99 1.20
C GLU A 118 9.32 9.23 0.99
N ILE A 119 8.18 9.94 1.12
CA ILE A 119 6.89 9.45 0.62
C ILE A 119 6.87 9.66 -0.89
N VAL A 120 6.82 8.57 -1.63
CA VAL A 120 6.85 8.58 -3.11
C VAL A 120 5.46 8.82 -3.68
N ASP A 121 4.45 8.20 -3.06
CA ASP A 121 3.10 8.22 -3.56
C ASP A 121 2.09 7.96 -2.43
N VAL A 122 0.87 8.44 -2.62
CA VAL A 122 -0.22 8.38 -1.65
C VAL A 122 -1.52 8.01 -2.35
N PHE A 123 -2.12 6.91 -1.94
CA PHE A 123 -3.49 6.57 -2.27
C PHE A 123 -4.42 6.91 -1.10
N SER A 124 -5.58 7.48 -1.43
CA SER A 124 -6.62 7.81 -0.46
C SER A 124 -8.00 7.50 -1.04
N THR A 125 -8.85 6.89 -0.23
CA THR A 125 -10.28 6.76 -0.55
C THR A 125 -11.14 6.78 0.70
N THR A 126 -12.29 7.42 0.59
CA THR A 126 -13.36 7.39 1.59
C THR A 126 -14.62 6.82 0.95
N ARG A 127 -15.27 5.87 1.61
CA ARG A 127 -16.47 5.17 1.12
C ARG A 127 -17.51 5.05 2.22
N LEU A 128 -18.77 5.28 1.88
CA LEU A 128 -19.90 5.01 2.77
C LEU A 128 -20.01 3.51 3.06
N SER A 129 -20.37 3.18 4.29
CA SER A 129 -20.68 1.81 4.66
C SER A 129 -22.04 1.42 4.11
N LEU A 130 -22.05 0.42 3.23
CA LEU A 130 -23.28 -0.19 2.72
C LEU A 130 -24.06 -0.93 3.82
N ALA A 131 -23.39 -1.35 4.89
CA ALA A 131 -24.00 -2.12 5.98
C ALA A 131 -24.47 -1.24 7.15
N LEU A 132 -23.90 -0.04 7.32
CA LEU A 132 -24.13 0.80 8.50
C LEU A 132 -24.36 2.27 8.07
N PRO A 133 -25.61 2.74 8.06
CA PRO A 133 -25.93 4.12 7.71
C PRO A 133 -25.13 5.15 8.53
N GLY A 134 -24.61 6.17 7.86
CA GLY A 134 -23.80 7.24 8.48
C GLY A 134 -22.34 6.88 8.81
N TRP A 135 -21.98 5.59 8.75
CA TRP A 135 -20.60 5.16 8.89
C TRP A 135 -19.87 5.23 7.56
N VAL A 136 -18.60 5.61 7.61
CA VAL A 136 -17.70 5.64 6.47
C VAL A 136 -16.44 4.84 6.79
N TYR A 137 -15.74 4.42 5.74
CA TYR A 137 -14.40 3.86 5.82
C TYR A 137 -13.45 4.77 5.06
N THR A 138 -12.35 5.17 5.70
CA THR A 138 -11.24 5.85 5.04
C THR A 138 -10.05 4.90 4.97
N THR A 139 -9.50 4.72 3.77
CA THR A 139 -8.27 3.95 3.54
C THR A 139 -7.20 4.87 3.02
N LEU A 140 -6.06 4.90 3.69
CA LEU A 140 -4.86 5.61 3.23
C LEU A 140 -3.75 4.58 3.05
N ILE A 141 -3.02 4.66 1.93
CA ILE A 141 -1.86 3.83 1.64
C ILE A 141 -0.76 4.75 1.13
N VAL A 142 0.45 4.59 1.62
CA VAL A 142 1.61 5.37 1.22
C VAL A 142 2.75 4.44 0.85
N ALA A 143 3.48 4.81 -0.20
CA ALA A 143 4.71 4.15 -0.58
C ALA A 143 5.90 5.00 -0.11
N VAL A 144 6.86 4.38 0.57
CA VAL A 144 8.03 5.06 1.12
C VAL A 144 9.33 4.42 0.64
N ASN A 145 10.30 5.28 0.33
CA ASN A 145 11.70 4.91 0.22
C ASN A 145 12.41 5.40 1.48
N LYS A 146 12.92 4.49 2.30
CA LYS A 146 13.69 4.86 3.49
C LYS A 146 15.11 5.26 3.12
N LEU A 147 15.66 6.22 3.85
CA LEU A 147 17.08 6.52 3.81
C LEU A 147 17.82 5.36 4.46
N GLU A 148 18.72 4.69 3.74
CA GLU A 148 19.69 3.85 4.40
C GLU A 148 20.59 4.74 5.28
N GLY A 149 20.67 4.40 6.56
CA GLY A 149 21.73 4.94 7.39
C GLY A 149 23.04 4.45 6.81
N LYS A 150 23.79 5.31 6.10
CA LYS A 150 25.21 5.06 5.85
C LYS A 150 25.86 4.86 7.21
N THR A 151 26.14 3.61 7.57
CA THR A 151 27.12 3.32 8.60
C THR A 151 28.45 3.53 7.88
N THR A 152 28.94 4.77 7.93
CA THR A 152 30.32 5.07 7.55
C THR A 152 31.21 4.25 8.50
N GLN A 153 31.81 3.18 7.98
CA GLN A 153 33.03 2.61 8.56
C GLN A 153 34.22 3.47 8.15
#